data_AF-A0A2U9BPR4-F1
#
_entry.id   AF-A0A2U9BPR4-F1
#
_cell.length_a   1.000
_cell.length_b   1.000
_cell.length_c   1.000
_cell.angle_alpha   90.00
_cell.angle_beta   90.00
_cell.angle_gamma   90.00
#
_symmetry.space_group_name_H-M   'P 1'
#
loop_
_entity.id
_entity.type
_entity.pdbx_description
1 polymer ?
#
loop_
_entity_poly.entity_id
_entity_poly.type
_entity_poly.pdbx_seq_one_letter_code
_entity_poly.pdbx_strand_id
1 'polypeptide(L)'
;MLPAAAVFRFPWEVNTGSVQEGESVRTFGRLVCYQPEESRAMLSAQHASKEHHVTVHTLFVEPFNPIIGAQYIVLGETENAEGIKVLHHYDRFCLIITCTGR
;
A
#
# COMPACT_ATOMS: atom_id res chain seq x y z
N MET A 1 -7.43 23.04 -1.93
CA MET A 1 -8.21 22.13 -1.07
C MET A 1 -7.28 21.05 -0.56
N LEU A 2 -7.48 20.54 0.66
CA LEU A 2 -6.66 19.46 1.21
C LEU A 2 -7.26 18.11 0.79
N PRO A 3 -6.42 17.08 0.55
CA PRO A 3 -6.90 15.74 0.27
C PRO A 3 -7.71 15.17 1.44
N ALA A 4 -8.56 14.19 1.15
CA ALA A 4 -9.38 13.53 2.16
C ALA A 4 -8.51 12.88 3.25
N ALA A 5 -9.03 12.83 4.48
CA ALA A 5 -8.31 12.20 5.57
C ALA A 5 -8.21 10.70 5.32
N ALA A 6 -6.99 10.20 5.11
CA ALA A 6 -6.82 8.79 4.81
C ALA A 6 -7.12 7.92 6.02
N VAL A 7 -8.11 7.04 5.94
CA VAL A 7 -8.52 6.19 7.05
C VAL A 7 -7.62 4.96 7.12
N PHE A 8 -7.21 4.55 8.32
CA PHE A 8 -6.45 3.32 8.49
C PHE A 8 -7.35 2.11 8.24
N ARG A 9 -6.94 1.25 7.31
CA ARG A 9 -7.63 0.01 6.94
C ARG A 9 -6.65 -1.14 6.96
N PHE A 10 -7.13 -2.29 7.40
CA PHE A 10 -6.33 -3.49 7.36
C PHE A 10 -6.18 -4.01 5.91
N PRO A 11 -5.06 -4.66 5.56
CA PRO A 11 -4.82 -5.18 4.21
C PRO A 11 -5.92 -6.11 3.69
N TRP A 12 -6.50 -6.92 4.57
CA TRP A 12 -7.62 -7.80 4.23
C TRP A 12 -8.90 -7.02 3.95
N GLU A 13 -9.17 -5.91 4.64
CA GLU A 13 -10.33 -5.05 4.37
C GLU A 13 -10.22 -4.36 3.00
N VAL A 14 -9.00 -3.95 2.63
CA VAL A 14 -8.73 -3.39 1.31
C VAL A 14 -9.06 -4.43 0.24
N ASN A 15 -8.61 -5.68 0.43
CA ASN A 15 -8.79 -6.78 -0.52
C ASN A 15 -10.26 -7.25 -0.61
N THR A 16 -11.00 -7.33 0.49
CA THR A 16 -12.39 -7.83 0.52
C THR A 16 -13.45 -6.89 -0.10
N GLY A 17 -13.05 -5.82 -0.77
CA GLY A 17 -14.02 -4.94 -1.43
C GLY A 17 -14.60 -3.85 -0.54
N SER A 18 -14.22 -3.78 0.74
CA SER A 18 -14.83 -2.84 1.71
C SER A 18 -14.46 -1.36 1.53
N VAL A 19 -13.46 -1.09 0.69
CA VAL A 19 -12.97 0.26 0.33
C VAL A 19 -13.42 0.61 -1.07
N GLN A 20 -14.05 1.78 -1.24
CA GLN A 20 -14.49 2.30 -2.54
C GLN A 20 -13.32 2.85 -3.34
N GLU A 21 -13.44 2.83 -4.66
CA GLU A 21 -12.47 3.47 -5.54
C GLU A 21 -12.35 4.98 -5.25
N GLY A 22 -11.13 5.51 -5.24
CA GLY A 22 -10.83 6.91 -4.91
C GLY A 22 -10.78 7.23 -3.42
N GLU A 23 -11.03 6.27 -2.51
CA GLU A 23 -10.88 6.52 -1.07
C GLU A 23 -9.41 6.60 -0.68
N SER A 24 -9.04 7.66 0.05
CA SER A 24 -7.73 7.75 0.68
C SER A 24 -7.65 6.76 1.86
N VAL A 25 -6.66 5.88 1.82
CA VAL A 25 -6.44 4.79 2.77
C VAL A 25 -5.00 4.77 3.27
N ARG A 26 -4.86 4.42 4.55
CA ARG A 26 -3.59 4.00 5.15
C ARG A 26 -3.63 2.52 5.44
N THR A 27 -2.62 1.78 5.01
CA THR A 27 -2.49 0.36 5.33
C THR A 27 -1.05 -0.01 5.62
N PHE A 28 -0.80 -1.24 6.03
CA PHE A 28 0.54 -1.73 6.33
C PHE A 28 0.79 -3.08 5.68
N GLY A 29 2.05 -3.46 5.54
CA GLY A 29 2.38 -4.82 5.17
C GLY A 29 3.87 -5.03 5.06
N ARG A 30 4.28 -6.29 4.95
CA ARG A 30 5.66 -6.68 4.73
C ARG A 30 5.96 -6.65 3.24
N LEU A 31 7.02 -5.97 2.84
CA LEU A 31 7.43 -5.91 1.44
C LEU A 31 7.89 -7.29 0.97
N VAL A 32 7.21 -7.86 -0.02
CA VAL A 32 7.52 -9.17 -0.61
C VAL A 32 8.39 -9.01 -1.84
N CYS A 33 8.02 -8.09 -2.73
CA CYS A 33 8.80 -7.76 -3.91
C CYS A 33 8.58 -6.30 -4.32
N TYR A 34 9.51 -5.80 -5.12
CA TYR A 34 9.45 -4.48 -5.75
C TYR A 34 9.97 -4.60 -7.19
N GLN A 35 9.20 -4.06 -8.12
CA GLN A 35 9.47 -4.02 -9.56
C GLN A 35 9.67 -2.55 -9.96
N PRO A 36 10.93 -2.08 -10.04
CA PRO A 36 11.22 -0.69 -10.40
C PRO A 36 10.71 -0.31 -11.80
N GLU A 37 10.72 -1.25 -12.75
CA GLU A 37 10.32 -1.01 -14.14
C GLU A 37 8.83 -0.68 -14.27
N GLU A 38 8.01 -1.20 -13.35
CA GLU A 38 6.57 -0.96 -13.28
C GLU A 38 6.20 0.04 -12.16
N SER A 39 7.20 0.55 -11.43
CA SER A 39 7.02 1.32 -10.19
C SER A 39 5.95 0.68 -9.30
N ARG A 40 6.13 -0.62 -9.02
CA ARG A 40 5.13 -1.45 -8.34
C ARG A 40 5.76 -2.23 -7.19
N ALA A 41 5.17 -2.15 -6.01
CA ALA A 41 5.54 -2.91 -4.82
C ALA A 41 4.39 -3.82 -4.40
N MET A 42 4.72 -5.01 -3.90
CA MET A 42 3.76 -5.94 -3.32
C MET A 42 4.00 -6.09 -1.82
N LEU A 43 2.97 -5.79 -1.04
CA LEU A 43 2.95 -5.98 0.39
C LEU A 43 2.11 -7.21 0.76
N SER A 44 2.55 -7.96 1.76
CA SER A 44 1.79 -9.04 2.37
C SER A 44 1.43 -8.76 3.82
N ALA A 45 0.31 -9.31 4.25
CA ALA A 45 -0.07 -9.38 5.66
C ALA A 45 -0.77 -10.70 5.95
N GLN A 46 -0.44 -11.30 7.10
CA GLN A 46 -1.02 -12.55 7.56
C GLN A 46 -2.23 -12.26 8.45
N HIS A 47 -3.37 -12.90 8.17
CA HIS A 47 -4.58 -12.82 8.98
C HIS A 47 -5.31 -14.17 8.99
N ALA A 48 -5.61 -14.71 10.17
CA ALA A 48 -6.37 -15.96 10.35
C ALA A 48 -5.86 -17.13 9.46
N SER A 49 -4.53 -17.31 9.40
CA SER A 49 -3.85 -18.32 8.57
C SER A 49 -4.00 -18.14 7.06
N LYS A 50 -4.41 -16.95 6.59
CA LYS A 50 -4.43 -16.55 5.19
C LYS A 50 -3.49 -15.38 4.96
N GLU A 51 -2.79 -15.43 3.82
CA GLU A 51 -1.97 -14.33 3.35
C GLU A 51 -2.78 -13.40 2.46
N HIS A 52 -2.75 -12.11 2.78
CA HIS A 52 -3.39 -11.06 2.01
C HIS A 52 -2.32 -10.20 1.34
N HIS A 53 -2.47 -10.01 0.03
CA HIS A 53 -1.57 -9.19 -0.77
C HIS A 53 -2.22 -7.85 -1.11
N VAL A 54 -1.39 -6.81 -1.15
CA VAL A 54 -1.76 -5.45 -1.55
C VAL A 54 -0.70 -4.93 -2.53
N THR A 55 -1.14 -4.51 -3.70
CA THR A 55 -0.28 -3.92 -4.73
C THR A 55 -0.27 -2.40 -4.58
N VAL A 56 0.92 -1.81 -4.66
CA VAL A 56 1.15 -0.39 -4.42
C VAL A 56 1.92 0.19 -5.59
N HIS A 57 1.45 1.28 -6.19
CA HIS A 57 2.24 2.04 -7.14
C HIS A 57 3.16 3.02 -6.42
N THR A 58 4.44 2.98 -6.77
CA THR A 58 5.50 3.75 -6.14
C THR A 58 6.00 4.93 -6.97
N LEU A 59 5.36 5.20 -8.13
CA LEU A 59 5.72 6.27 -9.08
C LEU A 59 6.03 7.62 -8.39
N PHE A 60 5.31 7.94 -7.32
CA PHE A 60 5.41 9.23 -6.63
C PHE A 60 6.29 9.22 -5.36
N VAL A 61 6.81 8.05 -4.97
CA VAL A 61 7.70 7.90 -3.81
C VAL A 61 9.10 7.46 -4.21
N GLU A 62 9.36 7.35 -5.51
CA GLU A 62 10.68 7.08 -6.05
C GLU A 62 11.54 8.37 -6.06
N PRO A 63 12.84 8.28 -5.74
CA PRO A 63 13.57 7.07 -5.30
C PRO A 63 13.34 6.75 -3.81
N PHE A 64 13.16 5.47 -3.49
CA PHE A 64 13.16 4.96 -2.11
C PHE A 64 14.02 3.70 -1.99
N ASN A 65 14.34 3.28 -0.76
CA ASN A 65 15.10 2.05 -0.52
C ASN A 65 14.16 0.86 -0.22
N PRO A 66 13.93 -0.07 -1.17
CA PRO A 66 13.09 -1.25 -0.98
C PRO A 66 13.85 -2.33 -0.17
N ILE A 67 13.47 -2.52 1.09
CA ILE A 67 14.00 -3.55 1.97
C ILE A 67 13.00 -4.70 2.01
N ILE A 68 13.28 -5.76 1.24
CA ILE A 68 12.44 -6.97 1.23
C ILE A 68 12.37 -7.57 2.65
N GLY A 69 11.17 -7.91 3.10
CA GLY A 69 10.90 -8.43 4.44
C GLY A 69 10.77 -7.36 5.53
N ALA A 70 11.01 -6.07 5.24
CA ALA A 70 10.70 -5.01 6.18
C ALA A 70 9.20 -4.67 6.16
N GLN A 71 8.73 -4.06 7.24
CA GLN A 71 7.34 -3.61 7.37
C GLN A 71 7.21 -2.16 6.88
N TYR A 72 6.20 -1.93 6.05
CA TYR A 72 5.91 -0.65 5.43
C TYR A 72 4.50 -0.20 5.81
N ILE A 73 4.33 1.12 5.95
CA ILE A 73 3.03 1.78 6.01
C ILE A 73 2.85 2.55 4.71
N VAL A 74 1.75 2.28 4.03
CA VAL A 74 1.40 2.89 2.77
C VAL A 74 0.24 3.83 2.98
N LEU A 75 0.32 4.98 2.32
CA LEU A 75 -0.71 5.99 2.29
C LEU A 75 -0.94 6.38 0.84
N GLY A 76 -2.17 6.21 0.38
CA GLY A 76 -2.58 6.46 -0.99
C GLY A 76 -4.09 6.35 -1.14
N GLU A 77 -4.54 6.29 -2.37
CA GLU A 77 -5.94 6.12 -2.76
C GLU A 77 -6.11 4.75 -3.41
N THR A 78 -7.25 4.10 -3.21
CA THR A 78 -7.50 2.80 -3.85
C THR A 78 -8.06 2.97 -5.25
N GLU A 79 -7.48 2.26 -6.21
CA GLU A 79 -7.96 2.10 -7.59
C GLU A 79 -8.37 0.64 -7.82
N ASN A 80 -9.44 0.43 -8.58
CA ASN A 80 -9.93 -0.91 -8.92
C ASN A 80 -9.52 -1.28 -10.35
N ALA A 81 -8.36 -1.89 -10.51
CA ALA A 81 -7.91 -2.40 -11.80
C ALA A 81 -8.31 -3.88 -11.93
N GLU A 82 -9.38 -4.16 -12.68
CA GLU A 82 -9.74 -5.51 -13.17
C GLU A 82 -9.66 -6.65 -12.12
N GLY A 83 -10.09 -6.39 -10.87
CA GLY A 83 -10.11 -7.39 -9.80
C GLY A 83 -8.85 -7.46 -8.93
N ILE A 84 -7.84 -6.63 -9.19
CA ILE A 84 -6.69 -6.38 -8.32
C ILE A 84 -6.78 -4.94 -7.83
N LYS A 85 -6.92 -4.75 -6.51
CA LYS A 85 -6.92 -3.39 -5.94
C LYS A 85 -5.51 -2.87 -5.84
N VAL A 86 -5.32 -1.69 -6.40
CA VAL A 86 -4.02 -1.04 -6.53
C VAL A 86 -4.08 0.28 -5.78
N LEU A 87 -3.08 0.57 -4.93
CA LEU A 87 -2.99 1.86 -4.27
C LEU A 87 -2.23 2.87 -5.16
N HIS A 88 -2.92 3.92 -5.60
CA HIS A 88 -2.38 5.07 -6.33
C HIS A 88 -2.08 6.22 -5.37
N HIS A 89 -1.22 7.15 -5.78
CA HIS A 89 -0.78 8.24 -4.92
C HIS A 89 -1.06 9.59 -5.58
N TYR A 90 -1.82 10.46 -4.92
CA TYR A 90 -1.98 11.85 -5.35
C TYR A 90 -1.34 12.84 -4.36
N ASP A 91 -0.37 13.58 -4.88
CA ASP A 91 -0.03 14.99 -4.58
C ASP A 91 0.33 15.45 -3.14
N ARG A 92 0.75 14.54 -2.24
CA ARG A 92 1.64 14.77 -1.06
C ARG A 92 1.39 13.74 0.03
N PHE A 93 1.78 12.50 -0.19
CA PHE A 93 1.73 11.51 0.87
C PHE A 93 3.04 10.72 0.99
N CYS A 94 3.25 10.06 2.11
CA CYS A 94 4.54 9.51 2.48
C CYS A 94 4.43 7.98 2.57
N LEU A 95 5.26 7.24 1.82
CA LEU A 95 5.60 5.87 2.20
C LEU A 95 6.48 5.99 3.45
N ILE A 96 5.86 5.90 4.64
CA ILE A 96 6.63 5.93 5.88
C ILE A 96 7.28 4.56 6.02
N ILE A 97 8.57 4.49 5.71
CA ILE A 97 9.45 3.38 6.05
C ILE A 97 9.65 3.44 7.57
N THR A 98 8.76 2.82 8.33
CA THR A 98 9.05 2.60 9.75
C THR A 98 10.15 1.55 9.83
N CYS A 99 11.39 2.03 9.94
CA CYS A 99 12.55 1.22 10.25
C CYS A 99 12.22 0.35 11.47
N THR A 100 12.28 -0.96 11.27
CA THR A 100 12.03 -2.00 12.27
C THR A 100 12.81 -1.71 13.55
N GLY A 101 12.10 -1.62 14.68
CA GLY A 101 12.72 -1.79 15.99
C GLY A 101 13.43 -3.14 16.03
N ARG A 102 14.66 -3.11 16.58
CA ARG A 102 15.53 -4.26 16.84
C ARG A 102 14.80 -5.48 17.39
#